data_AF-Q30DR8-F1
#
_entry.id   AF-Q30DR8-F1
#
_cell.length_a   1.000
_cell.length_b   1.000
_cell.length_c   1.000
_cell.angle_alpha   90.00
_cell.angle_beta   90.00
_cell.angle_gamma   90.00
#
_symmetry.space_group_name_H-M   'P 1'
#
loop_
_entity.id
_entity.type
_entity.pdbx_description
1 polymer ?
#
loop_
_entity_poly.entity_id
_entity_poly.type
_entity_poly.pdbx_seq_one_letter_code
_entity_poly.pdbx_strand_id
1 'polypeptide(L)'
;AFSNSSYTLNLKTGELIFDPVSASDTGDFTCEAQNGYQSPVKSDTVHMDAVELNVGGIVAAVLVTLILLGALIFGIWFAYS
;
A
#
# COMPACT_ATOMS: atom_id res chain seq x y z
N ALA A 1 -14.81 14.15 -15.86
CA ALA A 1 -14.45 13.06 -14.92
C ALA A 1 -13.06 12.59 -15.31
N PHE A 2 -12.10 12.66 -14.39
CA PHE A 2 -10.71 12.31 -14.64
C PHE A 2 -10.56 10.79 -14.40
N SER A 3 -10.62 9.99 -15.46
CA SER A 3 -10.32 8.55 -15.39
C SER A 3 -8.88 8.35 -15.81
N ASN A 4 -8.00 8.33 -14.82
CA ASN A 4 -6.62 7.86 -14.96
C ASN A 4 -6.20 7.17 -13.65
N SER A 5 -7.01 6.20 -13.21
CA SER A 5 -6.60 5.21 -12.21
C SER A 5 -6.58 3.86 -12.92
N SER A 6 -5.46 3.15 -12.83
CA SER A 6 -5.23 1.84 -13.45
C SER A 6 -5.90 0.75 -12.62
N TYR A 7 -7.24 0.72 -12.60
CA TYR A 7 -7.99 -0.34 -11.95
C TYR A 7 -8.68 -1.24 -12.99
N THR A 8 -8.88 -2.50 -12.62
CA THR A 8 -9.69 -3.44 -13.40
C THR A 8 -10.89 -3.89 -12.58
N LEU A 9 -12.09 -3.83 -13.16
CA LEU A 9 -13.32 -4.29 -12.53
C LEU A 9 -13.93 -5.40 -13.38
N ASN A 10 -14.02 -6.60 -12.80
CA ASN A 10 -14.68 -7.73 -13.43
C ASN A 10 -16.14 -7.79 -12.97
N LEU A 11 -17.06 -7.36 -13.84
CA LEU A 11 -18.50 -7.35 -13.53
C LEU A 11 -19.13 -8.75 -13.41
N LYS A 12 -18.44 -9.81 -13.86
CA LYS A 12 -18.93 -11.19 -13.72
C LYS A 12 -18.54 -11.81 -12.38
N THR A 13 -17.33 -11.55 -11.90
CA THR A 13 -16.84 -12.07 -10.61
C THR A 13 -17.04 -11.10 -9.45
N GLY A 14 -17.17 -9.81 -9.74
CA GLY A 14 -17.23 -8.72 -8.76
C GLY A 14 -15.85 -8.24 -8.28
N GLU A 15 -14.75 -8.67 -8.92
CA GLU A 15 -13.39 -8.30 -8.49
C GLU A 15 -12.99 -6.91 -8.97
N LEU A 16 -12.56 -6.07 -8.03
CA LEU A 16 -11.94 -4.77 -8.26
C LEU A 16 -10.46 -4.85 -7.88
N ILE A 17 -9.56 -4.69 -8.85
CA ILE A 17 -8.11 -4.84 -8.67
C ILE A 17 -7.41 -3.53 -8.99
N PHE A 18 -6.57 -3.08 -8.06
CA PHE A 18 -5.63 -1.96 -8.21
C PHE A 18 -4.21 -2.52 -8.30
N ASP A 19 -3.57 -2.39 -9.46
CA ASP A 19 -2.18 -2.81 -9.65
C ASP A 19 -1.46 -1.87 -10.65
N PRO A 20 -0.48 -1.05 -10.21
CA PRO A 20 -0.04 -0.90 -8.82
C PRO A 20 -1.03 -0.10 -7.96
N VAL A 21 -1.06 -0.37 -6.66
CA VAL A 21 -1.83 0.44 -5.68
C VAL A 21 -1.09 1.75 -5.37
N SER A 22 -1.85 2.85 -5.29
CA SER A 22 -1.33 4.19 -4.99
C SER A 22 -2.06 4.83 -3.81
N ALA A 23 -1.45 5.81 -3.14
CA ALA A 23 -2.11 6.50 -2.02
C ALA A 23 -3.44 7.17 -2.42
N SER A 24 -3.57 7.57 -3.70
CA SER A 24 -4.80 8.14 -4.26
C SER A 24 -5.97 7.15 -4.39
N ASP A 25 -5.71 5.85 -4.26
CA ASP A 25 -6.77 4.84 -4.29
C ASP A 25 -7.47 4.68 -2.93
N THR A 26 -7.01 5.39 -1.88
CA THR A 26 -7.64 5.42 -0.56
C THR A 26 -9.08 5.93 -0.64
N GLY A 27 -10.02 5.21 -0.03
CA GLY A 27 -11.42 5.63 -0.02
C GLY A 27 -12.40 4.56 0.44
N ASP A 28 -13.68 4.89 0.34
CA ASP A 28 -14.81 4.03 0.71
C ASP A 28 -15.38 3.33 -0.52
N PHE A 29 -15.42 1.99 -0.47
CA PHE A 29 -15.87 1.14 -1.56
C PHE A 29 -17.13 0.36 -1.20
N THR A 30 -18.04 0.22 -2.16
CA THR A 30 -19.27 -0.57 -2.01
C THR A 30 -19.53 -1.36 -3.30
N CYS A 31 -20.01 -2.59 -3.20
CA CYS A 31 -20.46 -3.35 -4.36
C CYS A 31 -21.99 -3.34 -4.47
N GLU A 32 -22.50 -3.37 -5.69
CA GLU A 32 -23.93 -3.48 -5.99
C GLU A 32 -24.15 -4.63 -6.97
N ALA A 33 -25.02 -5.56 -6.59
CA ALA A 33 -25.36 -6.73 -7.40
C ALA A 33 -26.79 -6.61 -7.93
N GLN A 34 -26.95 -6.84 -9.23
CA GLN A 34 -28.23 -6.81 -9.93
C GLN A 34 -28.39 -8.03 -10.84
N ASN A 35 -29.52 -8.73 -10.73
CA ASN A 35 -29.84 -9.91 -11.54
C ASN A 35 -31.12 -9.75 -12.40
N GLY A 36 -31.71 -8.56 -12.42
CA GLY A 36 -32.89 -8.23 -13.23
C GLY A 36 -34.23 -8.75 -12.70
N TYR A 37 -34.26 -9.47 -11.57
CA TYR A 37 -35.49 -9.98 -10.96
C TYR A 37 -35.95 -9.16 -9.75
N GLN A 38 -34.99 -8.73 -8.92
CA GLN A 38 -35.23 -7.95 -7.70
C GLN A 38 -34.56 -6.57 -7.80
N SER A 39 -34.93 -5.65 -6.90
CA SER A 39 -34.15 -4.43 -6.66
C SER A 39 -32.67 -4.77 -6.43
N PRO A 40 -31.73 -4.00 -6.99
CA PRO A 40 -30.31 -4.18 -6.74
C PRO A 40 -30.01 -4.20 -5.24
N VAL A 41 -29.06 -5.05 -4.83
CA VAL A 41 -28.63 -5.17 -3.45
C VAL A 41 -27.23 -4.61 -3.34
N LYS A 42 -27.05 -3.69 -2.38
CA LYS A 42 -25.76 -3.05 -2.09
C LYS A 42 -25.11 -3.71 -0.87
N SER A 43 -23.80 -3.87 -0.90
CA SER A 43 -23.02 -4.34 0.25
C SER A 43 -22.78 -3.22 1.27
N ASP A 44 -22.27 -3.64 2.43
CA ASP A 44 -21.63 -2.73 3.36
C ASP A 44 -20.45 -2.01 2.71
N THR A 45 -20.15 -0.82 3.23
CA THR A 45 -18.99 -0.01 2.81
C THR A 45 -17.72 -0.56 3.43
N VAL A 46 -16.69 -0.71 2.61
CA VAL A 46 -15.34 -1.10 3.02
C VAL A 46 -14.41 0.10 2.81
N HIS A 47 -13.79 0.56 3.89
CA HIS A 47 -12.75 1.59 3.82
C HIS A 47 -11.42 0.94 3.45
N MET A 48 -10.76 1.45 2.42
CA MET A 48 -9.42 1.03 2.02
C MET A 48 -8.43 2.17 2.27
N ASP A 49 -7.45 1.92 3.13
CA ASP A 49 -6.30 2.79 3.35
C ASP A 49 -5.12 2.32 2.49
N ALA A 50 -4.88 3.00 1.37
CA ALA A 50 -3.74 2.71 0.50
C ALA A 50 -2.51 3.47 1.02
N VAL A 51 -1.60 2.75 1.68
CA VAL A 51 -0.36 3.32 2.21
C VAL A 51 0.79 3.12 1.25
N GLU A 52 1.49 4.20 0.92
CA GLU A 52 2.73 4.13 0.17
C GLU A 52 3.90 3.83 1.11
N LEU A 53 4.65 2.77 0.81
CA LEU A 53 5.86 2.45 1.55
C LEU A 53 6.97 3.43 1.18
N ASN A 54 7.50 4.18 2.16
CA ASN A 54 8.66 5.04 1.96
C ASN A 54 9.96 4.20 1.93
N VAL A 55 10.20 3.54 0.80
CA VAL A 55 11.40 2.70 0.57
C VAL A 55 12.68 3.51 0.82
N GLY A 56 12.71 4.79 0.43
CA GLY A 56 13.84 5.68 0.68
C GLY A 56 14.16 5.85 2.16
N GLY A 57 13.14 6.01 3.00
CA GLY A 57 13.29 6.09 4.46
C GLY A 57 13.86 4.81 5.07
N ILE A 58 13.37 3.65 4.62
CA ILE A 58 13.86 2.33 5.09
C ILE A 58 15.34 2.16 4.75
N VAL A 59 15.72 2.44 3.50
CA VAL A 59 17.11 2.32 3.03
C VAL A 59 18.05 3.25 3.81
N ALA A 60 17.64 4.51 4.02
CA ALA A 60 18.43 5.48 4.77
C ALA A 60 18.65 5.04 6.23
N ALA A 61 17.60 4.55 6.89
CA ALA A 61 17.68 4.07 8.27
C ALA A 61 18.65 2.90 8.42
N VAL A 62 18.57 1.89 7.54
CA VAL A 62 19.47 0.73 7.56
C VAL A 62 20.92 1.17 7.37
N LEU A 63 21.20 2.05 6.40
CA LEU A 63 22.57 2.51 6.12
C LEU A 63 23.18 3.25 7.31
N VAL A 64 22.45 4.19 7.91
CA VAL A 64 22.92 4.94 9.09
C VAL A 64 23.20 3.99 10.25
N THR A 65 22.32 3.03 10.49
CA THR A 65 22.48 2.06 11.59
C THR A 65 23.74 1.21 11.40
N LEU A 66 24.01 0.75 10.18
CA LEU A 66 25.22 -0.02 9.85
C LEU A 66 26.50 0.82 10.01
N ILE A 67 26.49 2.08 9.59
CA ILE A 67 27.64 2.99 9.76
C ILE A 67 27.92 3.22 11.24
N LEU A 68 26.88 3.48 12.05
CA LEU A 68 27.04 3.67 13.49
C LEU A 68 27.60 2.42 14.16
N LEU A 69 27.09 1.23 13.82
CA LEU A 69 27.62 -0.04 14.31
C LEU A 69 29.09 -0.23 13.91
N GLY A 70 29.44 0.04 12.66
CA GLY A 70 30.82 -0.02 12.18
C GLY A 70 31.75 0.94 12.92
N ALA A 71 31.31 2.18 13.15
CA ALA A 71 32.07 3.17 13.89
C ALA A 71 32.24 2.78 15.37
N LEU A 72 31.22 2.19 16.00
CA LEU A 72 31.32 1.68 17.38
C LEU A 72 32.30 0.51 17.47
N ILE A 73 32.21 -0.47 16.55
CA ILE A 73 33.14 -1.61 16.50
C ILE A 73 34.57 -1.11 16.28
N PHE A 74 34.78 -0.18 15.35
CA PHE A 74 36.08 0.42 15.08
C PHE A 74 36.63 1.20 16.27
N GLY A 75 35.78 1.99 16.94
CA GLY A 75 36.15 2.76 18.13
C GLY A 75 36.53 1.86 19.30
N ILE A 76 35.79 0.76 19.50
CA ILE A 76 36.14 -0.27 20.49
C ILE A 76 37.48 -0.89 20.14
N TRP A 77 37.69 -1.33 18.89
CA TRP A 77 38.96 -1.92 18.47
C TRP A 77 40.15 -0.97 18.70
N PHE A 78 40.00 0.31 18.34
CA PHE A 78 41.04 1.32 18.57
C PHE A 78 41.33 1.55 20.05
N ALA A 79 40.32 1.44 20.93
CA ALA A 79 40.49 1.62 22.38
C ALA A 79 41.15 0.43 23.08
N TYR A 80 41.02 -0.79 22.52
CA TYR A 80 41.59 -2.02 23.09
C TYR A 80 42.83 -2.53 22.35
N SER A 81 43.25 -1.85 21.27
CA SER A 81 44.48 -2.13 20.53
C SER A 81 45.67 -1.34 21.08
#